data_AF-A0A3N0BS12-F1
#
_entry.id   AF-A0A3N0BS12-F1
#
_cell.length_a   1.000
_cell.length_b   1.000
_cell.length_c   1.000
_cell.angle_alpha   90.00
_cell.angle_beta   90.00
_cell.angle_gamma   90.00
#
_symmetry.space_group_name_H-M   'P 1'
#
loop_
_entity.id
_entity.type
_entity.pdbx_description
1 polymer ?
#
loop_
_entity_poly.entity_id
_entity_poly.type
_entity_poly.pdbx_seq_one_letter_code
_entity_poly.pdbx_strand_id
1 'polypeptide(L)'
;MPVKLHLNVSLFLLFFISLNSEISPVVAQELIAHSAEEKKVLELVVALPEVKQRAREIKALSHGKVQITLMVSAAPDLSIPFYQINVNDNSPTYNNYYQFAVDPKTYKIYYFDAKANRQYSLEEWRKKRKSLKY
;
A
#
# COMPACT_ATOMS: atom_id res chain seq x y z
N MET A 1 -30.82 -67.98 -10.84
CA MET A 1 -29.58 -67.61 -10.12
C MET A 1 -28.39 -67.94 -11.02
N PRO A 2 -27.39 -67.07 -11.27
CA PRO A 2 -27.17 -65.70 -10.82
C PRO A 2 -27.57 -64.66 -11.90
N VAL A 3 -27.89 -63.42 -11.50
CA VAL A 3 -28.03 -62.27 -12.42
C VAL A 3 -26.96 -61.26 -12.04
N LYS A 4 -26.15 -60.89 -13.03
CA LYS A 4 -25.07 -59.90 -12.92
C LYS A 4 -25.65 -58.54 -12.60
N LEU A 5 -25.26 -57.95 -11.48
CA LEU A 5 -25.53 -56.55 -11.18
C LEU A 5 -24.35 -55.70 -11.66
N HIS A 6 -24.57 -54.93 -12.71
CA HIS A 6 -23.58 -54.00 -13.24
C HIS A 6 -23.40 -52.82 -12.27
N LEU A 7 -22.17 -52.65 -11.80
CA LEU A 7 -21.73 -51.57 -10.94
C LEU A 7 -21.58 -50.28 -11.77
N ASN A 8 -22.59 -49.41 -11.77
CA ASN A 8 -22.48 -48.07 -12.34
C ASN A 8 -21.77 -47.16 -11.33
N VAL A 9 -20.47 -46.97 -11.50
CA VAL A 9 -19.68 -45.97 -10.77
C VAL A 9 -19.97 -44.60 -11.41
N SER A 10 -20.95 -43.87 -10.87
CA SER A 10 -21.18 -42.49 -11.24
C SER A 10 -20.27 -41.59 -10.41
N LEU A 11 -19.14 -41.21 -11.00
CA LEU A 11 -18.13 -40.33 -10.43
C LEU A 11 -18.65 -38.88 -10.43
N PHE A 12 -19.28 -38.45 -9.34
CA PHE A 12 -19.56 -37.03 -9.13
C PHE A 12 -18.25 -36.31 -8.76
N LEU A 13 -17.60 -35.73 -9.77
CA LEU A 13 -16.53 -34.75 -9.57
C LEU A 13 -17.15 -33.46 -9.01
N LEU A 14 -17.05 -33.27 -7.69
CA LEU A 14 -17.29 -31.98 -7.05
C LEU A 14 -16.08 -31.07 -7.30
N PHE A 15 -16.12 -30.32 -8.41
CA PHE A 15 -15.25 -29.16 -8.59
C PHE A 15 -15.80 -28.00 -7.74
N PHE A 16 -15.53 -28.01 -6.44
CA PHE A 16 -15.55 -26.76 -5.68
C PHE A 16 -14.26 -26.02 -6.00
N ILE A 17 -14.32 -25.16 -7.02
CA ILE A 17 -13.32 -24.12 -7.21
C ILE A 17 -13.56 -23.13 -6.06
N SER A 18 -12.91 -23.38 -4.93
CA SER A 18 -12.73 -22.36 -3.91
C SER A 18 -11.80 -21.31 -4.52
N LEU A 19 -12.39 -20.33 -5.20
CA LEU A 19 -11.72 -19.09 -5.54
C LEU A 19 -11.55 -18.32 -4.21
N ASN A 20 -10.60 -18.76 -3.39
CA ASN A 20 -10.11 -17.98 -2.27
C ASN A 20 -9.37 -16.79 -2.88
N SER A 21 -10.11 -15.74 -3.23
CA SER A 21 -9.52 -14.40 -3.18
C SER A 21 -9.24 -14.13 -1.71
N GLU A 22 -8.10 -14.60 -1.22
CA GLU A 22 -7.47 -14.00 -0.06
C GLU A 22 -7.16 -12.55 -0.47
N ILE A 23 -8.16 -11.68 -0.33
CA ILE A 23 -7.91 -10.28 -0.06
C ILE A 23 -7.18 -10.32 1.28
N SER A 24 -5.87 -10.55 1.23
CA SER A 24 -4.99 -10.34 2.37
C SER A 24 -5.40 -8.99 2.94
N PRO A 25 -5.73 -8.89 4.24
CA PRO A 25 -6.02 -7.59 4.83
C PRO A 25 -4.81 -6.75 4.47
N VAL A 26 -5.04 -5.70 3.66
CA VAL A 26 -4.04 -4.67 3.38
C VAL A 26 -3.43 -4.38 4.74
N VAL A 27 -2.15 -4.76 4.91
CA VAL A 27 -1.40 -4.70 6.16
C VAL A 27 -1.94 -3.52 6.95
N ALA A 28 -2.53 -3.78 8.12
CA ALA A 28 -3.20 -2.78 8.94
C ALA A 28 -2.20 -1.66 9.29
N GLN A 29 -2.04 -0.74 8.36
CA GLN A 29 -1.26 0.47 8.48
C GLN A 29 -2.21 1.47 9.06
N GLU A 30 -1.79 2.08 10.16
CA GLU A 30 -2.57 3.14 10.78
C GLU A 30 -2.65 4.32 9.80
N LEU A 31 -3.89 4.75 9.51
CA LEU A 31 -4.18 5.93 8.71
C LEU A 31 -4.72 7.01 9.62
N ILE A 32 -3.95 8.08 9.79
CA ILE A 32 -4.34 9.23 10.60
C ILE A 32 -4.96 10.25 9.64
N ALA A 33 -6.29 10.23 9.54
CA ALA A 33 -7.09 11.13 8.70
C ALA A 33 -8.16 11.85 9.53
N HIS A 34 -8.41 13.11 9.20
CA HIS A 34 -9.41 13.98 9.82
C HIS A 34 -10.65 14.20 8.93
N SER A 35 -10.59 13.80 7.65
CA SER A 35 -11.73 13.83 6.73
C SER A 35 -11.80 12.60 5.81
N ALA A 36 -12.91 12.45 5.09
CA ALA A 36 -13.07 11.40 4.09
C ALA A 36 -12.10 11.56 2.91
N GLU A 37 -11.81 12.81 2.52
CA GLU A 37 -10.86 13.16 1.48
C GLU A 37 -9.44 12.77 1.89
N GLU A 38 -9.04 13.09 3.12
CA GLU A 38 -7.74 12.69 3.66
C GLU A 38 -7.60 11.17 3.69
N LYS A 39 -8.63 10.46 4.19
CA LYS A 39 -8.63 8.99 4.21
C LYS A 39 -8.42 8.42 2.81
N LYS A 40 -9.13 8.94 1.80
CA LYS A 40 -8.99 8.53 0.40
C LYS A 40 -7.57 8.75 -0.12
N VAL A 41 -6.97 9.90 0.20
CA VAL A 41 -5.59 10.19 -0.22
C VAL A 41 -4.59 9.23 0.44
N LEU A 42 -4.75 8.93 1.73
CA LEU A 42 -3.90 7.97 2.43
C LEU A 42 -4.03 6.56 1.84
N GLU A 43 -5.25 6.11 1.53
CA GLU A 43 -5.49 4.81 0.89
C GLU A 43 -4.79 4.68 -0.47
N LEU A 44 -4.78 5.75 -1.27
CA LEU A 44 -4.05 5.80 -2.54
C LEU A 44 -2.54 5.65 -2.35
N VAL A 45 -1.97 6.31 -1.33
CA VAL A 45 -0.54 6.22 -1.03
C VAL A 45 -0.17 4.84 -0.46
N VAL A 46 -1.01 4.28 0.43
CA VAL A 46 -0.86 2.89 0.94
C VAL A 46 -0.85 1.88 -0.20
N ALA A 47 -1.63 2.12 -1.26
CA ALA A 47 -1.73 1.20 -2.38
C ALA A 47 -0.42 1.08 -3.18
N LEU A 48 0.50 2.04 -3.06
CA LEU A 48 1.77 2.07 -3.78
C LEU A 48 2.64 0.84 -3.45
N PRO A 49 3.22 0.17 -4.48
CA PRO A 49 4.11 -0.98 -4.26
C PRO A 49 5.28 -0.68 -3.33
N GLU A 50 5.83 0.53 -3.41
CA GLU A 50 6.91 1.00 -2.54
C GLU A 50 6.55 1.03 -1.07
N VAL A 51 5.37 1.57 -0.75
CA VAL A 51 4.88 1.68 0.62
C VAL A 51 4.59 0.29 1.17
N LYS A 52 3.91 -0.56 0.40
CA LYS A 52 3.67 -1.97 0.77
C LYS A 52 4.96 -2.75 0.99
N GLN A 53 5.95 -2.55 0.13
CA GLN A 53 7.25 -3.20 0.28
C GLN A 53 7.92 -2.76 1.58
N ARG A 54 8.01 -1.45 1.83
CA ARG A 54 8.61 -0.92 3.05
C ARG A 54 7.87 -1.37 4.30
N ALA A 55 6.54 -1.43 4.27
CA ALA A 55 5.74 -1.96 5.37
C ALA A 55 6.08 -3.42 5.70
N ARG A 56 6.27 -4.27 4.68
CA ARG A 56 6.72 -5.67 4.90
C ARG A 56 8.13 -5.73 5.47
N GLU A 57 9.05 -4.93 4.94
CA GLU A 57 10.45 -4.87 5.40
C GLU A 57 10.53 -4.48 6.88
N ILE A 58 9.88 -3.38 7.28
CA ILE A 58 9.88 -2.91 8.67
C ILE A 58 9.20 -3.89 9.61
N LYS A 59 8.07 -4.48 9.19
CA LYS A 59 7.40 -5.51 10.00
C LYS A 59 8.29 -6.73 10.21
N ALA A 60 9.00 -7.18 9.17
CA ALA A 60 9.91 -8.32 9.28
C ALA A 60 11.11 -8.02 10.19
N LEU A 61 11.79 -6.89 9.97
CA LEU A 61 12.99 -6.48 10.72
C LEU A 61 12.71 -6.21 12.20
N SER A 62 11.52 -5.70 12.51
CA SER A 62 11.11 -5.42 13.90
C SER A 62 10.41 -6.60 14.58
N HIS A 63 10.28 -7.75 13.91
CA HIS A 63 9.48 -8.89 14.38
C HIS A 63 8.04 -8.50 14.74
N GLY A 64 7.45 -7.60 13.95
CA GLY A 64 6.08 -7.11 14.11
C GLY A 64 5.88 -6.00 15.15
N LYS A 65 6.93 -5.58 15.87
CA LYS A 65 6.86 -4.53 16.89
C LYS A 65 6.65 -3.13 16.30
N VAL A 66 7.12 -2.93 15.07
CA VAL A 66 7.06 -1.64 14.37
C VAL A 66 6.27 -1.83 13.08
N GLN A 67 5.45 -0.84 12.76
CA GLN A 67 4.60 -0.80 11.59
C GLN A 67 4.72 0.54 10.88
N ILE A 68 4.41 0.55 9.59
CA ILE A 68 4.30 1.79 8.83
C ILE A 68 2.96 2.46 9.16
N THR A 69 3.02 3.77 9.38
CA THR A 69 1.88 4.66 9.61
C THR A 69 1.92 5.76 8.55
N LEU A 70 0.75 6.17 8.07
CA LEU A 70 0.63 7.28 7.14
C LEU A 70 -0.24 8.38 7.74
N MET A 71 0.16 9.62 7.51
CA MET A 71 -0.58 10.80 7.97
C MET A 71 -0.52 11.91 6.92
N VAL A 72 -1.57 12.72 6.89
CA VAL A 72 -1.55 14.01 6.21
C VAL A 72 -0.76 14.99 7.08
N SER A 73 0.42 15.39 6.64
CA SER A 73 1.26 16.37 7.34
C SER A 73 0.88 17.81 7.02
N ALA A 74 0.26 18.05 5.87
CA ALA A 74 -0.36 19.32 5.52
C ALA A 74 -1.50 19.11 4.51
N ALA A 75 -2.61 19.79 4.71
CA ALA A 75 -3.70 19.86 3.74
C ALA A 75 -3.41 20.92 2.66
N PRO A 76 -4.03 20.83 1.46
CA PRO A 76 -3.85 21.83 0.41
C PRO A 76 -4.29 23.23 0.87
N ASP A 77 -3.48 24.23 0.57
CA ASP A 77 -3.81 25.65 0.70
C ASP A 77 -3.32 26.46 -0.51
N LEU A 78 -3.38 27.79 -0.44
CA LEU A 78 -2.96 28.68 -1.52
C LEU A 78 -1.45 28.62 -1.81
N SER A 79 -0.63 28.24 -0.83
CA SER A 79 0.83 28.15 -0.94
C SER A 79 1.30 26.75 -1.32
N ILE A 80 0.63 25.72 -0.81
CA ILE A 80 0.92 24.30 -1.06
C ILE A 80 -0.36 23.67 -1.59
N PRO A 81 -0.60 23.64 -2.91
CA PRO A 81 -1.87 23.17 -3.48
C PRO A 81 -1.97 21.63 -3.55
N PHE A 82 -1.38 20.92 -2.58
CA PHE A 82 -1.31 19.46 -2.52
C PHE A 82 -1.47 18.96 -1.08
N TYR A 83 -2.09 17.80 -0.91
CA TYR A 83 -1.96 17.05 0.33
C TYR A 83 -0.51 16.59 0.48
N GLN A 84 0.13 16.90 1.60
CA GLN A 84 1.44 16.37 1.95
C GLN A 84 1.25 15.16 2.84
N ILE A 85 1.83 14.02 2.43
CA ILE A 85 1.68 12.73 3.10
C ILE A 85 3.05 12.26 3.57
N ASN A 86 3.17 11.99 4.86
CA ASN A 86 4.36 11.34 5.41
C ASN A 86 4.10 9.85 5.58
N VAL A 87 5.07 9.04 5.19
CA VAL A 87 5.10 7.59 5.40
C VAL A 87 6.18 7.27 6.43
N ASN A 88 5.74 7.06 7.66
CA ASN A 88 6.62 6.92 8.82
C ASN A 88 6.51 5.52 9.43
N ASP A 89 7.40 5.19 10.37
CA ASP A 89 7.13 4.12 11.32
C ASP A 89 6.52 4.66 12.63
N ASN A 90 5.91 3.76 13.40
CA ASN A 90 5.43 4.02 14.75
C ASN A 90 6.50 3.73 15.83
N SER A 91 7.79 3.74 15.46
CA SER A 91 8.88 3.54 16.43
C SER A 91 9.10 4.79 17.30
N PRO A 92 9.72 4.68 18.48
CA PRO A 92 10.06 5.86 19.30
C PRO A 92 10.98 6.86 18.61
N THR A 93 11.81 6.40 17.66
CA THR A 93 12.70 7.26 16.86
C THR A 93 11.99 7.95 15.70
N TYR A 94 10.81 7.48 15.34
CA TYR A 94 9.93 8.05 14.32
C TYR A 94 10.64 8.31 12.98
N ASN A 95 10.91 7.24 12.23
CA ASN A 95 11.60 7.37 10.95
C ASN A 95 10.62 7.71 9.83
N ASN A 96 10.86 8.82 9.12
CA ASN A 96 10.15 9.14 7.87
C ASN A 96 10.88 8.52 6.67
N TYR A 97 10.19 7.65 5.93
CA TYR A 97 10.76 6.95 4.78
C TYR A 97 10.44 7.64 3.46
N TYR A 98 9.24 8.18 3.32
CA TYR A 98 8.78 8.84 2.10
C TYR A 98 7.90 10.02 2.44
N GLN A 99 8.08 11.10 1.68
CA GLN A 99 7.10 12.18 1.59
C GLN A 99 6.49 12.16 0.20
N PHE A 100 5.16 12.14 0.14
CA PHE A 100 4.40 12.22 -1.10
C PHE A 100 3.57 13.50 -1.11
N ALA A 101 3.32 14.04 -2.30
CA ALA A 101 2.34 15.08 -2.54
C ALA A 101 1.22 14.51 -3.41
N VAL A 102 -0.04 14.79 -3.06
CA VAL A 102 -1.21 14.31 -3.82
C VAL A 102 -2.06 15.49 -4.25
N ASP A 103 -2.31 15.56 -5.56
CA ASP A 103 -3.17 16.59 -6.16
C ASP A 103 -4.63 16.38 -5.71
N PRO A 104 -5.29 17.36 -5.09
CA PRO A 104 -6.63 17.19 -4.53
C PRO A 104 -7.72 17.01 -5.60
N LYS A 105 -7.46 17.42 -6.85
CA LYS A 105 -8.42 17.35 -7.97
C LYS A 105 -8.24 16.08 -8.78
N THR A 106 -6.99 15.74 -9.10
CA THR A 106 -6.66 14.63 -10.00
C THR A 106 -6.24 13.36 -9.25
N TYR A 107 -5.97 13.45 -7.94
CA TYR A 107 -5.40 12.38 -7.12
C TYR A 107 -4.07 11.85 -7.64
N LYS A 108 -3.39 12.61 -8.51
CA LYS A 108 -2.08 12.25 -9.00
C LYS A 108 -1.07 12.37 -7.86
N ILE A 109 -0.28 11.31 -7.69
CA ILE A 109 0.72 11.22 -6.63
C ILE A 109 2.08 11.62 -7.19
N TYR A 110 2.81 12.41 -6.41
CA TYR A 110 4.17 12.85 -6.66
C TYR A 110 5.05 12.47 -5.48
N TYR A 111 6.32 12.15 -5.73
CA TYR A 111 7.31 12.01 -4.68
C TYR A 111 7.92 13.37 -4.37
N PHE A 112 7.99 13.74 -3.10
CA PHE A 112 8.66 14.96 -2.66
C PHE A 112 10.07 14.65 -2.13
N ASP A 113 11.07 15.22 -2.80
CA ASP A 113 12.47 15.16 -2.39
C ASP A 113 12.78 16.40 -1.56
N ALA A 114 12.76 16.26 -0.22
CA ALA A 114 13.03 17.35 0.70
C ALA A 114 14.45 17.93 0.57
N LYS A 115 15.43 17.12 0.13
CA LYS A 115 16.82 17.58 -0.06
C LYS A 115 16.94 18.47 -1.29
N ALA A 116 16.27 18.10 -2.37
CA ALA A 116 16.23 18.88 -3.61
C ALA A 116 15.14 19.96 -3.62
N ASN A 117 14.29 20.01 -2.59
CA ASN A 117 13.07 20.80 -2.51
C ASN A 117 12.23 20.72 -3.80
N ARG A 118 12.03 19.49 -4.30
CA ARG A 118 11.41 19.26 -5.61
C ARG A 118 10.45 18.07 -5.59
N GLN A 119 9.35 18.21 -6.32
CA GLN A 119 8.44 17.13 -6.63
C GLN A 119 8.84 16.42 -7.93
N TYR A 120 8.70 15.10 -7.93
CA TYR A 120 8.86 14.25 -9.11
C TYR A 120 7.58 13.47 -9.33
N SER A 121 7.21 13.24 -10.59
CA SER A 121 6.24 12.19 -10.87
C SER A 121 6.73 10.85 -10.31
N LEU A 122 5.81 9.94 -9.96
CA LEU A 122 6.20 8.61 -9.51
C LEU A 122 7.08 7.88 -10.53
N GLU A 123 6.86 8.10 -11.84
CA GLU A 123 7.68 7.49 -12.88
C GLU A 123 9.13 8.00 -12.85
N GLU A 124 9.33 9.32 -12.84
CA GLU A 124 10.67 9.94 -12.75
C GLU A 124 11.39 9.49 -11.48
N TRP A 125 10.70 9.50 -10.34
CA TRP A 125 11.26 9.04 -9.08
C TRP A 125 11.66 7.56 -9.14
N ARG A 126 10.82 6.69 -9.70
CA ARG A 126 11.13 5.26 -9.88
C ARG A 126 12.33 5.03 -10.79
N LYS A 127 12.47 5.82 -11.86
CA LYS A 127 13.66 5.79 -12.74
C LYS A 127 14.92 6.18 -11.97
N LYS A 128 14.89 7.30 -11.24
CA LYS A 128 16.00 7.78 -10.40
C LYS A 128 16.37 6.79 -9.29
N ARG A 129 15.39 6.15 -8.67
CA ARG A 129 15.63 5.15 -7.60
C ARG A 129 16.33 3.89 -8.12
N LYS A 130 16.01 3.47 -9.35
CA LYS A 130 16.68 2.31 -9.98
C LYS A 130 18.15 2.61 -10.30
N SER A 131 18.47 3.82 -10.75
CA SER A 131 19.86 4.20 -11.08
C SER A 131 20.76 4.40 -9.86
N LEU A 132 20.20 4.45 -8.65
CA LEU A 132 20.94 4.61 -7.39
C LEU A 132 21.17 3.28 -6.64
N LYS A 133 20.58 2.18 -7.10
CA LYS A 133 20.87 0.85 -6.57
C LYS A 133 22.15 0.35 -7.25
N TYR A 134 23.29 0.64 -6.62
CA TYR A 134 24.58 -0.01 -6.89
C TYR A 134 24.67 -1.31 -6.08
#